data_AF-A0A6B3GTX6-F1
#
_entry.id   AF-A0A6B3GTX6-F1
#
_cell.length_a   1.000
_cell.length_b   1.000
_cell.length_c   1.000
_cell.angle_alpha   90.00
_cell.angle_beta   90.00
_cell.angle_gamma   90.00
#
_symmetry.space_group_name_H-M   'P 1'
#
loop_
_entity.id
_entity.type
_entity.pdbx_description
1 polymer ?
#
loop_
_entity_poly.entity_id
_entity_poly.type
_entity_poly.pdbx_seq_one_letter_code
_entity_poly.pdbx_strand_id
1 'polypeptide(L)'
;MSTPTIESAPGPSGEPTPPRPRLLAMEGQTWREVSYLLANLPCTIVGFVYAVTTLALGGGLAVTVIGLPLLAVALGGARLLGRFERGRARALLRVRVEEPSPLPRRRGAGFLAGLWQALSDPVGWRAMLFSLVRLPWGVLTFSVTLVGLLVLWPVLPFLIRLLSDADRAMVRGLLSPSDELEKRIAELESDRGVVVDTAAADLRRIERDLHDGAQARLVNLAMGLGLAKEKLAEGTADATVAAMVDEAHGEVKLALQELRDLARGIHPAVLTDRGLGAALSSLAARCTVPVRATVELPERPAAAIEGIAYFTVSELLQNISKHSRARTASVDVWRSGDRLLLRVEDDGRGGARLDGGSGLAGLAERLDAVDGVFTVGSPAGGPTVAT
;
A
#
# COMPACT_ATOMS: atom_id res chain seq x y z
N MET A 1 -71.91 48.73 7.43
CA MET A 1 -72.61 48.58 8.72
C MET A 1 -72.18 47.23 9.28
N SER A 2 -71.31 47.28 10.29
CA SER A 2 -70.56 46.16 10.84
C SER A 2 -71.37 45.40 11.89
N THR A 3 -71.28 44.07 11.92
CA THR A 3 -71.55 43.23 13.10
C THR A 3 -70.59 42.04 13.07
N PRO A 4 -69.81 41.78 14.15
CA PRO A 4 -68.80 40.73 14.18
C PRO A 4 -69.37 39.40 14.68
N THR A 5 -68.90 38.29 14.11
CA THR A 5 -69.19 36.93 14.60
C THR A 5 -68.16 36.57 15.67
N ILE A 6 -68.67 36.18 16.85
CA ILE A 6 -67.91 35.84 18.05
C ILE A 6 -67.20 34.49 17.86
N GLU A 7 -65.91 34.50 18.18
CA GLU A 7 -64.97 33.38 18.24
C GLU A 7 -65.32 32.45 19.42
N SER A 8 -65.56 31.16 19.14
CA SER A 8 -65.83 30.13 20.15
C SER A 8 -64.52 29.56 20.71
N ALA A 9 -64.32 29.69 22.02
CA ALA A 9 -63.16 29.20 22.76
C ALA A 9 -63.01 27.66 22.74
N PRO A 10 -61.76 27.12 22.75
CA PRO A 10 -61.51 25.68 22.90
C PRO A 10 -61.64 25.23 24.37
N GLY A 11 -62.25 24.05 24.58
CA GLY A 11 -62.47 23.43 25.89
C GLY A 11 -61.18 22.95 26.58
N PRO A 12 -61.26 22.63 27.89
CA PRO A 12 -60.09 22.51 28.75
C PRO A 12 -59.22 21.27 28.48
N SER A 13 -57.91 21.54 28.51
CA SER A 13 -56.76 20.65 28.60
C SER A 13 -57.04 19.21 29.08
N GLY A 14 -56.78 18.24 28.20
CA GLY A 14 -56.59 16.85 28.61
C GLY A 14 -55.39 16.74 29.55
N GLU A 15 -55.62 16.21 30.75
CA GLU A 15 -54.57 15.85 31.68
C GLU A 15 -53.63 14.81 31.04
N PRO A 16 -52.29 14.97 31.14
CA PRO A 16 -51.36 13.95 30.69
C PRO A 16 -51.54 12.72 31.60
N THR A 17 -52.04 11.64 31.02
CA THR A 17 -52.11 10.34 31.69
C THR A 17 -50.69 9.95 32.13
N PRO A 18 -50.45 9.59 33.41
CA PRO A 18 -49.12 9.20 33.84
C PRO A 18 -48.69 7.95 33.06
N PRO A 19 -47.42 7.86 32.61
CA PRO A 19 -46.94 6.70 31.89
C PRO A 19 -47.06 5.48 32.80
N ARG A 20 -47.90 4.51 32.40
CA ARG A 20 -48.01 3.22 33.09
C ARG A 20 -46.62 2.59 33.17
N PRO A 21 -46.18 2.07 34.33
CA PRO A 21 -44.88 1.42 34.44
C PRO A 21 -44.83 0.18 33.54
N ARG A 22 -44.12 0.26 32.41
CA ARG A 22 -43.85 -0.83 31.45
C ARG A 22 -42.87 -1.87 32.01
N LEU A 23 -42.97 -2.19 33.30
CA LEU A 23 -41.95 -2.96 34.02
C LEU A 23 -42.12 -4.49 33.90
N LEU A 24 -43.27 -4.98 33.39
CA LEU A 24 -43.62 -6.41 33.48
C LEU A 24 -44.15 -7.04 32.18
N ALA A 25 -44.33 -6.27 31.11
CA ALA A 25 -44.67 -6.85 29.82
C ALA A 25 -43.39 -7.42 29.19
N MET A 26 -43.23 -8.74 29.18
CA MET A 26 -42.22 -9.41 28.37
C MET A 26 -42.52 -9.15 26.89
N GLU A 27 -42.00 -8.05 26.37
CA GLU A 27 -42.07 -7.73 24.95
C GLU A 27 -41.32 -8.82 24.16
N GLY A 28 -41.74 -9.10 22.92
CA GLY A 28 -41.10 -10.12 22.06
C GLY A 28 -39.59 -9.91 21.84
N GLN A 29 -39.06 -8.74 22.20
CA GLN A 29 -37.63 -8.46 22.24
C GLN A 29 -36.89 -9.18 23.37
N THR A 30 -37.47 -9.30 24.57
CA THR A 30 -36.85 -9.99 25.71
C THR A 30 -36.68 -11.48 25.41
N TRP A 31 -37.65 -12.11 24.75
CA TRP A 31 -37.54 -13.52 24.33
C TRP A 31 -36.43 -13.76 23.29
N ARG A 32 -36.16 -12.78 22.42
CA ARG A 32 -35.03 -12.86 21.47
C ARG A 32 -33.69 -12.75 22.21
N GLU A 33 -33.60 -11.87 23.20
CA GLU A 33 -32.40 -11.74 24.05
C GLU A 33 -32.16 -13.01 24.88
N VAL A 34 -33.21 -13.61 25.47
CA VAL A 34 -33.12 -14.91 26.15
C VAL A 34 -32.63 -16.00 25.20
N SER A 35 -33.20 -16.10 24.00
CA SER A 35 -32.80 -17.11 23.01
C SER A 35 -31.34 -16.93 22.58
N TYR A 36 -30.86 -15.69 22.49
CA TYR A 36 -29.48 -15.38 22.17
C TYR A 36 -28.52 -15.82 23.29
N LEU A 37 -28.84 -15.49 24.54
CA LEU A 37 -28.01 -15.85 25.70
C LEU A 37 -27.98 -17.36 25.95
N LEU A 38 -29.10 -18.07 25.74
CA LEU A 38 -29.11 -19.53 25.82
C LEU A 38 -28.28 -20.19 24.70
N ALA A 39 -28.26 -19.59 23.51
CA ALA A 39 -27.43 -20.05 22.39
C ALA A 39 -25.93 -19.72 22.54
N ASN A 40 -25.52 -18.91 23.53
CA ASN A 40 -24.12 -18.56 23.73
C ASN A 40 -23.27 -19.78 24.14
N LEU A 41 -23.74 -20.62 25.05
CA LEU A 41 -22.98 -21.79 25.51
C LEU A 41 -22.61 -22.76 24.37
N PRO A 42 -23.57 -23.29 23.57
CA PRO A 42 -23.21 -24.23 22.50
C PRO A 42 -22.28 -23.59 21.46
N CYS A 43 -22.48 -22.32 21.12
CA CYS A 43 -21.65 -21.66 20.10
C CYS A 43 -20.24 -21.34 20.60
N THR A 44 -20.10 -20.97 21.87
CA THR A 44 -18.78 -20.75 22.49
C THR A 44 -17.99 -22.03 22.66
N ILE A 45 -18.64 -23.15 22.97
CA ILE A 45 -18.00 -24.48 22.99
C ILE A 45 -17.46 -24.82 21.60
N VAL A 46 -18.27 -24.66 20.54
CA VAL A 46 -17.84 -24.93 19.16
C VAL A 46 -16.65 -24.06 18.76
N GLY A 47 -16.72 -22.75 19.01
CA GLY A 47 -15.63 -21.82 18.71
C GLY A 47 -14.35 -22.12 19.50
N PHE A 48 -14.48 -22.44 20.80
CA PHE A 48 -13.35 -22.77 21.66
C PHE A 48 -12.66 -24.07 21.24
N VAL A 49 -13.43 -25.14 21.02
CA VAL A 49 -12.89 -26.43 20.55
C VAL A 49 -12.19 -26.25 19.22
N TYR A 50 -12.81 -25.53 18.28
CA TYR A 50 -12.17 -25.20 17.00
C TYR A 50 -10.84 -24.48 17.19
N ALA A 51 -10.81 -23.44 18.04
CA ALA A 51 -9.60 -22.64 18.26
C ALA A 51 -8.47 -23.46 18.89
N VAL A 52 -8.76 -24.22 19.95
CA VAL A 52 -7.76 -25.04 20.63
C VAL A 52 -7.25 -26.15 19.71
N THR A 53 -8.13 -26.87 19.03
CA THR A 53 -7.73 -27.96 18.12
C THR A 53 -6.89 -27.45 16.96
N THR A 54 -7.27 -26.33 16.33
CA THR A 54 -6.53 -25.79 15.19
C THR A 54 -5.21 -25.14 15.57
N LEU A 55 -5.12 -24.48 16.73
CA LEU A 55 -3.87 -23.95 17.25
C LEU A 55 -2.91 -25.07 17.66
N ALA A 56 -3.39 -26.09 18.36
CA ALA A 56 -2.57 -27.21 18.79
C ALA A 56 -2.07 -28.03 17.59
N LEU A 57 -2.97 -28.35 16.64
CA LEU A 57 -2.63 -29.13 15.45
C LEU A 57 -1.76 -28.32 14.48
N GLY A 58 -2.14 -27.08 14.19
CA GLY A 58 -1.41 -26.19 13.28
C GLY A 58 -0.04 -25.80 13.84
N GLY A 59 0.04 -25.46 15.12
CA GLY A 59 1.30 -25.15 15.81
C GLY A 59 2.21 -26.37 15.95
N GLY A 60 1.66 -27.53 16.33
CA GLY A 60 2.41 -28.78 16.44
C GLY A 60 2.98 -29.25 15.09
N LEU A 61 2.20 -29.11 14.01
CA LEU A 61 2.64 -29.45 12.66
C LEU A 61 3.43 -28.31 11.98
N ALA A 62 3.52 -27.11 12.57
CA ALA A 62 4.28 -26.02 11.96
C ALA A 62 5.77 -26.38 11.82
N VAL A 63 6.26 -27.23 12.72
CA VAL A 63 7.61 -27.82 12.67
C VAL A 63 7.86 -28.59 11.38
N THR A 64 6.83 -29.21 10.79
CA THR A 64 6.93 -30.04 9.59
C THR A 64 6.67 -29.28 8.29
N VAL A 65 6.62 -27.94 8.31
CA VAL A 65 6.24 -27.05 7.20
C VAL A 65 4.77 -27.18 6.76
N ILE A 66 4.18 -28.38 6.89
CA ILE A 66 2.78 -28.70 6.56
C ILE A 66 1.79 -27.99 7.49
N GLY A 67 2.18 -27.71 8.75
CA GLY A 67 1.33 -27.00 9.69
C GLY A 67 1.06 -25.54 9.33
N LEU A 68 1.93 -24.90 8.52
CA LEU A 68 1.74 -23.51 8.11
C LEU A 68 0.51 -23.35 7.18
N PRO A 69 0.35 -24.14 6.09
CA PRO A 69 -0.88 -24.17 5.31
C PRO A 69 -2.12 -24.52 6.13
N LEU A 70 -2.01 -25.48 7.05
CA LEU A 70 -3.11 -25.88 7.90
C LEU A 70 -3.57 -24.73 8.82
N LEU A 71 -2.62 -23.99 9.40
CA LEU A 71 -2.88 -22.83 10.24
C LEU A 71 -3.51 -21.67 9.43
N ALA A 72 -3.08 -21.46 8.19
CA ALA A 72 -3.69 -20.48 7.30
C ALA A 72 -5.15 -20.81 6.97
N VAL A 73 -5.46 -22.09 6.70
CA VAL A 73 -6.84 -22.56 6.51
C VAL A 73 -7.65 -22.40 7.81
N ALA A 74 -7.04 -22.68 8.96
CA ALA A 74 -7.67 -22.50 10.26
C ALA A 74 -8.02 -21.05 10.58
N LEU A 75 -7.16 -20.09 10.25
CA LEU A 75 -7.44 -18.66 10.38
C LEU A 75 -8.59 -18.23 9.46
N GLY A 76 -8.68 -18.82 8.26
CA GLY A 76 -9.83 -18.65 7.36
C GLY A 76 -11.14 -19.15 7.98
N GLY A 77 -11.13 -20.31 8.63
CA GLY A 77 -12.31 -20.84 9.33
C GLY A 77 -12.66 -20.05 10.61
N ALA A 78 -11.67 -19.52 11.33
CA ALA A 78 -11.90 -18.62 12.46
C ALA A 78 -12.65 -17.34 12.03
N ARG A 79 -12.35 -16.82 10.84
CA ARG A 79 -13.11 -15.69 10.27
C ARG A 79 -14.55 -16.04 9.93
N LEU A 80 -14.82 -17.27 9.46
CA LEU A 80 -16.19 -17.74 9.21
C LEU A 80 -16.99 -17.81 10.52
N LEU A 81 -16.39 -18.35 11.59
CA LEU A 81 -16.98 -18.36 12.92
C LEU A 81 -17.23 -16.93 13.44
N GLY A 82 -16.28 -16.02 13.26
CA GLY A 82 -16.45 -14.60 13.59
C GLY A 82 -17.60 -13.93 12.83
N ARG A 83 -17.79 -14.26 11.53
CA ARG A 83 -18.93 -13.78 10.72
C ARG A 83 -20.25 -14.34 11.22
N PHE A 84 -20.29 -15.63 11.55
CA PHE A 84 -21.48 -16.27 12.09
C PHE A 84 -21.95 -15.59 13.39
N GLU A 85 -21.02 -15.29 14.29
CA GLU A 85 -21.31 -14.61 15.55
C GLU A 85 -21.81 -13.18 15.36
N ARG A 86 -21.21 -12.43 14.43
CA ARG A 86 -21.71 -11.09 14.03
C ARG A 86 -23.11 -11.17 13.42
N GLY A 87 -23.39 -12.19 12.60
CA GLY A 87 -24.70 -12.46 12.02
C GLY A 87 -25.76 -12.75 13.07
N ARG A 88 -25.44 -13.57 14.08
CA ARG A 88 -26.33 -13.85 15.22
C ARG A 88 -26.63 -12.59 16.04
N ALA A 89 -25.60 -11.80 16.37
CA ALA A 89 -25.77 -10.54 17.07
C ALA A 89 -26.64 -9.54 16.27
N ARG A 90 -26.47 -9.48 14.95
CA ARG A 90 -27.30 -8.65 14.05
C ARG A 90 -28.75 -9.12 14.02
N ALA A 91 -28.98 -10.43 13.90
CA ALA A 91 -30.31 -11.02 13.79
C ALA A 91 -31.12 -10.94 15.09
N LEU A 92 -30.49 -11.15 16.25
CA LEU A 92 -31.18 -11.28 17.53
C LEU A 92 -31.10 -10.01 18.40
N LEU A 93 -29.98 -9.28 18.38
CA LEU A 93 -29.77 -8.07 19.18
C LEU A 93 -29.93 -6.76 18.40
N ARG A 94 -30.20 -6.81 17.08
CA ARG A 94 -30.31 -5.67 16.16
C ARG A 94 -29.10 -4.71 16.17
N VAL A 95 -27.94 -5.19 16.61
CA VAL A 95 -26.70 -4.39 16.58
C VAL A 95 -26.10 -4.51 15.19
N ARG A 96 -26.00 -3.38 14.48
CA ARG A 96 -25.24 -3.30 13.23
C ARG A 96 -23.76 -3.29 13.60
N VAL A 97 -23.11 -4.45 13.46
CA VAL A 97 -21.66 -4.58 13.49
C VAL A 97 -21.20 -4.64 12.03
N GLU A 98 -20.36 -3.70 11.61
CA GLU A 98 -19.76 -3.67 10.27
C GLU A 98 -19.08 -5.01 9.95
N GLU A 99 -19.24 -5.47 8.71
CA GLU A 99 -18.57 -6.68 8.23
C GLU A 99 -17.07 -6.41 8.01
N PRO A 100 -16.19 -7.38 8.33
CA PRO A 100 -14.76 -7.15 8.22
C PRO A 100 -14.35 -7.03 6.75
N SER A 101 -13.42 -6.12 6.49
CA SER A 101 -12.80 -5.85 5.19
C SER A 101 -12.32 -7.15 4.53
N PRO A 102 -12.70 -7.44 3.27
CA PRO A 102 -12.21 -8.62 2.57
C PRO A 102 -10.69 -8.56 2.41
N LEU A 103 -10.01 -9.73 2.45
CA LEU A 103 -8.57 -9.78 2.16
C LEU A 103 -8.31 -9.20 0.77
N PRO A 104 -7.36 -8.26 0.62
CA PRO A 104 -6.90 -7.86 -0.70
C PRO A 104 -6.25 -9.07 -1.36
N ARG A 105 -6.97 -9.72 -2.28
CA ARG A 105 -6.41 -10.78 -3.13
C ARG A 105 -5.44 -10.12 -4.11
N ARG A 106 -4.13 -10.17 -3.83
CA ARG A 106 -3.11 -9.89 -4.86
C ARG A 106 -3.23 -11.00 -5.92
N ARG A 107 -3.91 -10.72 -7.03
CA ARG A 107 -3.95 -11.62 -8.21
C ARG A 107 -2.51 -11.78 -8.73
N GLY A 108 -2.02 -13.03 -8.78
CA GLY A 108 -0.68 -13.36 -9.30
C GLY A 108 0.41 -13.63 -8.24
N ALA A 109 0.10 -13.57 -6.94
CA ALA A 109 1.06 -13.93 -5.89
C ALA A 109 1.24 -15.46 -5.79
N GLY A 110 2.50 -15.93 -5.73
CA GLY A 110 2.82 -17.37 -5.59
C GLY A 110 2.29 -17.97 -4.28
N PHE A 111 2.24 -19.31 -4.21
CA PHE A 111 1.69 -20.06 -3.05
C PHE A 111 2.24 -19.60 -1.69
N LEU A 112 3.56 -19.35 -1.60
CA LEU A 112 4.21 -18.89 -0.38
C LEU A 112 3.78 -17.47 0.04
N ALA A 113 3.58 -16.58 -0.93
CA ALA A 113 3.12 -15.21 -0.65
C ALA A 113 1.66 -15.20 -0.18
N GLY A 114 0.80 -16.04 -0.78
CA GLY A 114 -0.57 -16.23 -0.31
C GLY A 114 -0.64 -16.86 1.09
N LEU A 115 0.25 -17.81 1.37
CA LEU A 115 0.37 -18.44 2.69
C LEU A 115 0.80 -17.44 3.77
N TRP A 116 1.84 -16.65 3.48
CA TRP A 116 2.34 -15.61 4.40
C TRP A 116 1.29 -14.54 4.67
N GLN A 117 0.54 -14.11 3.65
CA GLN A 117 -0.55 -13.15 3.79
C GLN A 117 -1.69 -13.70 4.67
N ALA A 118 -2.03 -14.98 4.54
CA ALA A 118 -3.05 -15.61 5.36
C ALA A 118 -2.62 -15.78 6.83
N LEU A 119 -1.34 -16.06 7.08
CA LEU A 119 -0.79 -16.18 8.43
C LEU A 119 -0.63 -14.83 9.14
N SER A 120 -0.33 -13.77 8.38
CA SER A 120 -0.16 -12.41 8.90
C SER A 120 -1.49 -11.67 9.07
N ASP A 121 -2.63 -12.33 8.83
CA ASP A 121 -3.96 -11.73 8.89
C ASP A 121 -4.40 -11.42 10.34
N PRO A 122 -4.40 -10.15 10.77
CA PRO A 122 -4.72 -9.78 12.15
C PRO A 122 -6.18 -10.10 12.52
N VAL A 123 -7.09 -10.07 11.54
CA VAL A 123 -8.52 -10.33 11.76
C VAL A 123 -8.76 -11.81 12.10
N GLY A 124 -8.05 -12.73 11.45
CA GLY A 124 -8.13 -14.16 11.74
C GLY A 124 -7.67 -14.48 13.16
N TRP A 125 -6.54 -13.89 13.58
CA TRP A 125 -6.02 -14.06 14.94
C TRP A 125 -6.94 -13.47 16.01
N ARG A 126 -7.54 -12.30 15.75
CA ARG A 126 -8.54 -11.71 16.66
C ARG A 126 -9.78 -12.59 16.81
N ALA A 127 -10.26 -13.19 15.72
CA ALA A 127 -11.38 -14.12 15.78
C ALA A 127 -11.05 -15.39 16.58
N MET A 128 -9.79 -15.86 16.50
CA MET A 128 -9.29 -16.98 17.28
C MET A 128 -9.23 -16.64 18.78
N LEU A 129 -8.65 -15.49 19.12
CA LEU A 129 -8.56 -15.00 20.49
C LEU A 129 -9.95 -14.79 21.10
N PHE A 130 -10.87 -14.19 20.35
CA PHE A 130 -12.26 -14.02 20.75
C PHE A 130 -12.90 -15.38 21.09
N SER A 131 -12.68 -16.40 20.27
CA SER A 131 -13.22 -17.74 20.52
C SER A 131 -12.68 -18.39 21.80
N LEU A 132 -11.42 -18.13 22.16
CA LEU A 132 -10.82 -18.60 23.41
C LEU A 132 -11.38 -17.88 24.64
N VAL A 133 -11.44 -16.54 24.58
CA VAL A 133 -11.86 -15.70 25.71
C VAL A 133 -13.37 -15.76 25.97
N ARG A 134 -14.16 -16.12 24.95
CA ARG A 134 -15.63 -16.10 25.07
C ARG A 134 -16.19 -17.28 25.87
N LEU A 135 -15.47 -18.40 26.03
CA LEU A 135 -16.01 -19.57 26.73
C LEU A 135 -16.43 -19.27 28.18
N PRO A 136 -15.59 -18.65 29.05
CA PRO A 136 -16.01 -18.25 30.40
C PRO A 136 -17.25 -17.36 30.42
N TRP A 137 -17.35 -16.43 29.47
CA TRP A 137 -18.48 -15.51 29.35
C TRP A 137 -19.77 -16.21 28.87
N GLY A 138 -19.63 -17.17 27.95
CA GLY A 138 -20.73 -18.02 27.48
C GLY A 138 -21.32 -18.88 28.60
N VAL A 139 -20.46 -19.44 29.45
CA VAL A 139 -20.89 -20.19 30.64
C VAL A 139 -21.63 -19.28 31.62
N LEU A 140 -21.06 -18.12 31.96
CA LEU A 140 -21.67 -17.16 32.88
C LEU A 140 -23.04 -16.68 32.40
N THR A 141 -23.13 -16.23 31.15
CA THR A 141 -24.39 -15.71 30.58
C THR A 141 -25.47 -16.80 30.49
N PHE A 142 -25.10 -18.03 30.11
CA PHE A 142 -26.03 -19.15 30.08
C PHE A 142 -26.55 -19.51 31.48
N SER A 143 -25.66 -19.67 32.46
CA SER A 143 -26.03 -20.03 33.83
C SER A 143 -26.94 -18.98 34.47
N VAL A 144 -26.61 -17.69 34.33
CA VAL A 144 -27.42 -16.60 34.89
C VAL A 144 -28.78 -16.51 34.19
N THR A 145 -28.84 -16.71 32.87
CA THR A 145 -30.11 -16.70 32.12
C THR A 145 -30.99 -17.87 32.50
N LEU A 146 -30.43 -19.08 32.62
CA LEU A 146 -31.16 -20.30 32.99
C LEU A 146 -31.72 -20.21 34.41
N VAL A 147 -30.90 -19.80 35.39
CA VAL A 147 -31.34 -19.60 36.78
C VAL A 147 -32.34 -18.45 36.86
N GLY A 148 -32.14 -17.38 36.09
CA GLY A 148 -33.04 -16.25 36.03
C GLY A 148 -34.44 -16.64 35.51
N LEU A 149 -34.50 -17.53 34.53
CA LEU A 149 -35.74 -18.07 33.98
C LEU A 149 -36.54 -18.89 35.02
N LEU A 150 -35.84 -19.61 35.89
CA LEU A 150 -36.43 -20.53 36.86
C LEU A 150 -36.76 -19.89 38.22
N VAL A 151 -35.92 -18.98 38.70
CA VAL A 151 -35.95 -18.49 40.10
C VAL A 151 -36.20 -16.98 40.20
N LEU A 152 -35.72 -16.18 39.24
CA LEU A 152 -35.69 -14.72 39.33
C LEU A 152 -36.56 -14.04 38.27
N TRP A 153 -37.74 -14.59 37.99
CA TRP A 153 -38.68 -14.06 36.99
C TRP A 153 -38.95 -12.55 37.07
N PRO A 154 -39.11 -11.92 38.26
CA PRO A 154 -39.35 -10.47 38.34
C PRO A 154 -38.13 -9.61 37.97
N VAL A 155 -36.91 -10.15 38.15
CA VAL A 155 -35.64 -9.44 37.94
C VAL A 155 -35.01 -9.79 36.57
N LEU A 156 -35.49 -10.87 35.95
CA LEU A 156 -35.06 -11.40 34.66
C LEU A 156 -34.93 -10.32 33.56
N PRO A 157 -35.87 -9.36 33.38
CA PRO A 157 -35.75 -8.34 32.33
C PRO A 157 -34.54 -7.41 32.52
N PHE A 158 -34.16 -7.13 33.78
CA PHE A 158 -33.02 -6.29 34.10
C PHE A 158 -31.69 -7.04 33.89
N LEU A 159 -31.64 -8.32 34.30
CA LEU A 159 -30.48 -9.18 34.11
C LEU A 159 -30.18 -9.41 32.61
N ILE A 160 -31.20 -9.68 31.81
CA ILE A 160 -31.06 -9.91 30.37
C ILE A 160 -30.52 -8.65 29.67
N ARG A 161 -31.04 -7.47 30.02
CA ARG A 161 -30.58 -6.19 29.45
C ARG A 161 -29.11 -5.92 29.79
N LEU A 162 -28.74 -6.09 31.06
CA LEU A 162 -27.37 -5.90 31.52
C LEU A 162 -26.38 -6.85 30.81
N LEU A 163 -26.73 -8.14 30.73
CA LEU A 163 -25.89 -9.15 30.06
C LEU A 163 -25.82 -8.92 28.55
N SER A 164 -26.92 -8.52 27.92
CA SER A 164 -26.95 -8.20 26.49
C SER A 164 -26.14 -6.94 26.18
N ASP A 165 -26.15 -5.92 27.03
CA ASP A 165 -25.34 -4.72 26.86
C ASP A 165 -23.84 -4.99 27.03
N ALA A 166 -23.48 -5.85 27.99
CA ALA A 166 -22.11 -6.32 28.14
C ALA A 166 -21.66 -7.16 26.93
N ASP A 167 -22.53 -8.02 26.39
CA ASP A 167 -22.23 -8.79 25.18
C ASP A 167 -22.09 -7.89 23.95
N ARG A 168 -22.94 -6.86 23.82
CA ARG A 168 -22.81 -5.80 22.81
C ARG A 168 -21.49 -5.06 22.95
N ALA A 169 -21.07 -4.71 24.16
CA ALA A 169 -19.80 -4.03 24.42
C ALA A 169 -18.60 -4.94 24.08
N MET A 170 -18.66 -6.23 24.39
CA MET A 170 -17.62 -7.19 24.06
C MET A 170 -17.53 -7.44 22.55
N VAL A 171 -18.66 -7.57 21.86
CA VAL A 171 -18.70 -7.69 20.39
C VAL A 171 -18.17 -6.41 19.74
N ARG A 172 -18.52 -5.22 20.24
CA ARG A 172 -17.93 -3.97 19.72
C ARG A 172 -16.45 -3.84 20.07
N GLY A 173 -16.00 -4.19 21.26
CA GLY A 173 -14.61 -4.04 21.66
C GLY A 173 -13.66 -5.02 20.97
N LEU A 174 -14.03 -6.30 20.89
CA LEU A 174 -13.18 -7.37 20.33
C LEU A 174 -13.42 -7.61 18.84
N LEU A 175 -14.64 -7.41 18.33
CA LEU A 175 -15.00 -7.71 16.94
C LEU A 175 -15.28 -6.47 16.08
N SER A 176 -15.44 -5.27 16.64
CA SER A 176 -15.41 -4.06 15.80
C SER A 176 -14.00 -3.90 15.23
N PRO A 177 -13.86 -3.55 13.95
CA PRO A 177 -12.57 -3.24 13.37
C PRO A 177 -11.93 -2.12 14.19
N SER A 178 -10.66 -2.27 14.53
CA SER A 178 -9.82 -1.16 14.94
C SER A 178 -9.49 -0.33 13.70
N ASP A 179 -10.49 0.07 12.92
CA ASP A 179 -10.34 0.73 11.61
C ASP A 179 -9.52 1.99 11.73
N GLU A 180 -9.49 2.65 12.88
CA GLU A 180 -8.71 3.87 13.01
C GLU A 180 -7.22 3.60 13.21
N LEU A 181 -6.86 2.49 13.87
CA LEU A 181 -5.47 2.08 14.03
C LEU A 181 -4.98 1.27 12.83
N GLU A 182 -5.82 0.38 12.27
CA GLU A 182 -5.54 -0.35 11.03
C GLU A 182 -5.59 0.56 9.80
N LYS A 183 -6.46 1.59 9.71
CA LYS A 183 -6.35 2.61 8.65
C LYS A 183 -5.13 3.48 8.84
N ARG A 184 -4.82 3.95 10.05
CA ARG A 184 -3.58 4.72 10.26
C ARG A 184 -2.34 3.87 9.99
N ILE A 185 -2.34 2.59 10.35
CA ILE A 185 -1.24 1.67 10.03
C ILE A 185 -1.23 1.34 8.53
N ALA A 186 -2.38 1.16 7.87
CA ALA A 186 -2.45 0.92 6.43
C ALA A 186 -2.11 2.18 5.59
N GLU A 187 -2.41 3.37 6.09
CA GLU A 187 -1.94 4.66 5.54
C GLU A 187 -0.42 4.76 5.72
N LEU A 188 0.11 4.45 6.92
CA LEU A 188 1.56 4.44 7.17
C LEU A 188 2.32 3.29 6.46
N GLU A 189 1.67 2.15 6.20
CA GLU A 189 2.20 1.03 5.43
C GLU A 189 2.04 1.27 3.92
N SER A 190 1.03 2.00 3.48
CA SER A 190 0.92 2.53 2.11
C SER A 190 2.08 3.49 1.82
N ASP A 191 2.42 4.37 2.77
CA ASP A 191 3.55 5.29 2.66
C ASP A 191 4.93 4.59 2.62
N ARG A 192 5.05 3.37 3.17
CA ARG A 192 6.28 2.56 3.10
C ARG A 192 6.29 1.52 1.99
N GLY A 193 5.13 1.02 1.57
CA GLY A 193 4.98 0.00 0.53
C GLY A 193 5.27 0.54 -0.87
N VAL A 194 4.91 1.80 -1.14
CA VAL A 194 5.21 2.48 -2.42
C VAL A 194 6.71 2.66 -2.65
N VAL A 195 7.52 2.78 -1.58
CA VAL A 195 8.98 2.93 -1.70
C VAL A 195 9.66 1.59 -2.02
N VAL A 196 9.17 0.47 -1.49
CA VAL A 196 9.78 -0.86 -1.67
C VAL A 196 9.37 -1.52 -2.99
N ASP A 197 8.09 -1.43 -3.38
CA ASP A 197 7.61 -2.02 -4.64
C ASP A 197 8.16 -1.25 -5.87
N THR A 198 8.37 0.07 -5.77
CA THR A 198 9.03 0.90 -6.81
C THR A 198 10.51 0.55 -6.95
N ALA A 199 11.25 0.37 -5.83
CA ALA A 199 12.66 -0.02 -5.87
C ALA A 199 12.86 -1.41 -6.51
N ALA A 200 11.95 -2.36 -6.25
CA ALA A 200 12.00 -3.70 -6.85
C ALA A 200 11.59 -3.72 -8.35
N ALA A 201 10.79 -2.75 -8.80
CA ALA A 201 10.45 -2.57 -10.21
C ALA A 201 11.62 -1.90 -10.97
N ASP A 202 12.26 -0.90 -10.36
CA ASP A 202 13.44 -0.22 -10.89
C ASP A 202 14.63 -1.20 -11.01
N LEU A 203 14.82 -2.08 -10.02
CA LEU A 203 15.89 -3.09 -10.06
C LEU A 203 15.69 -4.12 -11.19
N ARG A 204 14.44 -4.55 -11.42
CA ARG A 204 14.09 -5.47 -12.52
C ARG A 204 14.17 -4.83 -13.90
N ARG A 205 13.99 -3.51 -13.98
CA ARG A 205 14.17 -2.76 -15.23
C ARG A 205 15.66 -2.57 -15.54
N ILE A 206 16.45 -2.20 -14.53
CA ILE A 206 17.90 -2.10 -14.62
C ILE A 206 18.52 -3.45 -15.02
N GLU A 207 18.06 -4.55 -14.44
CA GLU A 207 18.52 -5.91 -14.80
C GLU A 207 18.23 -6.24 -16.26
N ARG A 208 17.03 -5.90 -16.76
CA ARG A 208 16.63 -6.18 -18.15
C ARG A 208 17.37 -5.29 -19.15
N ASP A 209 17.48 -4.00 -18.87
CA ASP A 209 18.23 -3.05 -19.70
C ASP A 209 19.73 -3.39 -19.74
N LEU A 210 20.28 -3.90 -18.62
CA LEU A 210 21.64 -4.42 -18.56
C LEU A 210 21.78 -5.71 -19.37
N HIS A 211 20.88 -6.67 -19.19
CA HIS A 211 20.95 -7.95 -19.88
C HIS A 211 20.90 -7.76 -21.40
N ASP A 212 19.97 -6.94 -21.89
CA ASP A 212 19.76 -6.73 -23.33
C ASP A 212 20.84 -5.82 -23.93
N GLY A 213 21.28 -4.78 -23.20
CA GLY A 213 22.34 -3.87 -23.63
C GLY A 213 23.73 -4.51 -23.63
N ALA A 214 24.06 -5.30 -22.60
CA ALA A 214 25.34 -6.00 -22.50
C ALA A 214 25.44 -7.13 -23.53
N GLN A 215 24.36 -7.87 -23.81
CA GLN A 215 24.37 -8.92 -24.83
C GLN A 215 24.60 -8.36 -26.24
N ALA A 216 23.88 -7.30 -26.64
CA ALA A 216 24.06 -6.71 -27.96
C ALA A 216 25.50 -6.19 -28.17
N ARG A 217 26.10 -5.59 -27.15
CA ARG A 217 27.47 -5.05 -27.21
C ARG A 217 28.55 -6.14 -27.17
N LEU A 218 28.40 -7.18 -26.34
CA LEU A 218 29.32 -8.32 -26.33
C LEU A 218 29.32 -9.08 -27.65
N VAL A 219 28.14 -9.18 -28.29
CA VAL A 219 28.01 -9.78 -29.63
C VAL A 219 28.74 -8.93 -30.68
N ASN A 220 28.56 -7.60 -30.67
CA ASN A 220 29.29 -6.71 -31.59
C ASN A 220 30.80 -6.74 -31.37
N LEU A 221 31.26 -6.77 -30.12
CA LEU A 221 32.67 -6.91 -29.77
C LEU A 221 33.26 -8.23 -30.25
N ALA A 222 32.55 -9.34 -30.04
CA ALA A 222 32.97 -10.66 -30.49
C ALA A 222 33.06 -10.74 -32.02
N MET A 223 32.11 -10.11 -32.74
CA MET A 223 32.14 -10.02 -34.20
C MET A 223 33.31 -9.15 -34.71
N GLY A 224 33.54 -7.98 -34.11
CA GLY A 224 34.64 -7.08 -34.48
C GLY A 224 36.01 -7.71 -34.28
N LEU A 225 36.21 -8.40 -33.14
CA LEU A 225 37.43 -9.16 -32.86
C LEU A 225 37.58 -10.40 -33.75
N GLY A 226 36.47 -11.07 -34.10
CA GLY A 226 36.46 -12.18 -35.05
C GLY A 226 36.94 -11.78 -36.43
N LEU A 227 36.42 -10.67 -36.97
CA LEU A 227 36.82 -10.11 -38.26
C LEU A 227 38.27 -9.59 -38.25
N ALA A 228 38.71 -8.98 -37.15
CA ALA A 228 40.11 -8.57 -36.99
C ALA A 228 41.07 -9.77 -36.99
N LYS A 229 40.69 -10.87 -36.32
CA LYS A 229 41.47 -12.13 -36.28
C LYS A 229 41.56 -12.81 -37.66
N GLU A 230 40.46 -12.79 -38.42
CA GLU A 230 40.41 -13.33 -39.79
C GLU A 230 41.34 -12.57 -40.73
N LYS A 231 41.27 -11.24 -40.74
CA LYS A 231 42.18 -10.38 -41.55
C LYS A 231 43.65 -10.53 -41.17
N LEU A 232 43.94 -10.72 -39.88
CA LEU A 232 45.31 -10.96 -39.41
C LEU A 232 45.85 -12.32 -39.90
N ALA A 233 44.99 -13.35 -39.96
CA ALA A 233 45.34 -14.68 -40.46
C ALA A 233 45.56 -14.71 -41.98
N GLU A 234 44.88 -13.83 -42.72
CA GLU A 234 45.07 -13.65 -44.17
C GLU A 234 46.34 -12.84 -44.53
N GLY A 235 47.12 -12.40 -43.54
CA GLY A 235 48.40 -11.70 -43.75
C GLY A 235 48.27 -10.23 -44.13
N THR A 236 47.06 -9.67 -44.08
CA THR A 236 46.80 -8.23 -44.31
C THR A 236 46.82 -7.45 -42.99
N ALA A 237 48.00 -7.41 -42.34
CA ALA A 237 48.22 -6.58 -41.16
C ALA A 237 48.43 -5.12 -41.59
N ASP A 238 47.33 -4.42 -41.87
CA ASP A 238 47.32 -3.02 -42.32
C ASP A 238 46.63 -2.08 -41.29
N ALA A 239 46.61 -0.77 -41.56
CA ALA A 239 45.99 0.27 -40.72
C ALA A 239 44.50 0.00 -40.40
N THR A 240 43.81 -0.77 -41.24
CA THR A 240 42.42 -1.18 -41.05
C THR A 240 42.22 -2.15 -39.89
N VAL A 241 43.18 -3.04 -39.63
CA VAL A 241 43.09 -3.98 -38.48
C VAL A 241 43.33 -3.23 -37.17
N ALA A 242 44.26 -2.27 -37.16
CA ALA A 242 44.49 -1.39 -36.02
C ALA A 242 43.23 -0.57 -35.68
N ALA A 243 42.54 -0.01 -36.68
CA ALA A 243 41.30 0.72 -36.47
C ALA A 243 40.16 -0.15 -35.91
N MET A 244 40.01 -1.39 -36.38
CA MET A 244 38.99 -2.32 -35.87
C MET A 244 39.27 -2.77 -34.43
N VAL A 245 40.55 -2.94 -34.07
CA VAL A 245 40.96 -3.23 -32.69
C VAL A 245 40.73 -2.01 -31.79
N ASP A 246 41.02 -0.80 -32.24
CA ASP A 246 40.76 0.44 -31.49
C ASP A 246 39.25 0.68 -31.28
N GLU A 247 38.41 0.40 -32.28
CA GLU A 247 36.95 0.48 -32.17
C GLU A 247 36.40 -0.53 -31.15
N ALA A 248 36.86 -1.78 -31.22
CA ALA A 248 36.56 -2.81 -30.22
C ALA A 248 37.03 -2.41 -28.80
N HIS A 249 38.21 -1.77 -28.69
CA HIS A 249 38.73 -1.27 -27.41
C HIS A 249 37.91 -0.10 -26.86
N GLY A 250 37.40 0.76 -27.74
CA GLY A 250 36.49 1.86 -27.40
C GLY A 250 35.15 1.35 -26.84
N GLU A 251 34.56 0.36 -27.48
CA GLU A 251 33.32 -0.30 -27.03
C GLU A 251 33.48 -1.00 -25.67
N VAL A 252 34.63 -1.66 -25.43
CA VAL A 252 34.95 -2.26 -24.11
C VAL A 252 35.05 -1.20 -23.02
N LYS A 253 35.67 -0.05 -23.32
CA LYS A 253 35.85 1.04 -22.37
C LYS A 253 34.50 1.67 -21.98
N LEU A 254 33.60 1.86 -22.95
CA LEU A 254 32.23 2.33 -22.71
C LEU A 254 31.42 1.32 -21.88
N ALA A 255 31.50 0.03 -22.22
CA ALA A 255 30.82 -1.03 -21.47
C ALA A 255 31.31 -1.15 -20.01
N LEU A 256 32.63 -1.06 -19.78
CA LEU A 256 33.19 -1.04 -18.43
C LEU A 256 32.79 0.21 -17.64
N GLN A 257 32.58 1.34 -18.32
CA GLN A 257 32.08 2.57 -17.70
C GLN A 257 30.64 2.38 -17.22
N GLU A 258 29.75 1.90 -18.09
CA GLU A 258 28.33 1.66 -17.77
C GLU A 258 28.16 0.57 -16.69
N LEU A 259 28.91 -0.52 -16.78
CA LEU A 259 28.84 -1.61 -15.81
C LEU A 259 29.37 -1.18 -14.43
N ARG A 260 30.32 -0.25 -14.39
CA ARG A 260 30.83 0.38 -13.16
C ARG A 260 29.88 1.42 -12.59
N ASP A 261 29.15 2.13 -13.44
CA ASP A 261 28.08 3.05 -13.02
C ASP A 261 26.88 2.28 -12.47
N LEU A 262 26.60 1.10 -13.02
CA LEU A 262 25.56 0.20 -12.54
C LEU A 262 25.93 -0.54 -11.25
N ALA A 263 27.14 -1.10 -11.19
CA ALA A 263 27.64 -1.86 -10.03
C ALA A 263 27.79 -1.00 -8.77
N ARG A 264 27.87 0.33 -8.91
CA ARG A 264 27.85 1.25 -7.77
C ARG A 264 26.46 1.57 -7.23
N GLY A 265 25.40 1.02 -7.82
CA GLY A 265 24.03 1.17 -7.34
C GLY A 265 23.59 2.62 -7.40
N ILE A 266 22.75 2.98 -8.37
CA ILE A 266 22.14 4.31 -8.43
C ILE A 266 21.02 4.40 -7.38
N HIS A 267 21.38 4.23 -6.10
CA HIS A 267 21.08 5.24 -5.12
C HIS A 267 22.44 5.91 -4.86
N PRO A 268 22.73 7.09 -5.44
CA PRO A 268 24.11 7.55 -5.50
C PRO A 268 24.63 7.66 -4.07
N ALA A 269 25.72 6.98 -3.73
CA ALA A 269 26.42 7.21 -2.46
C ALA A 269 26.66 8.72 -2.25
N VAL A 270 26.84 9.46 -3.35
CA VAL A 270 26.89 10.94 -3.38
C VAL A 270 25.62 11.61 -2.87
N LEU A 271 24.42 11.10 -3.18
CA LEU A 271 23.15 11.62 -2.66
C LEU A 271 23.06 11.38 -1.15
N THR A 272 23.47 10.19 -0.68
CA THR A 272 23.49 9.83 0.74
C THR A 272 24.52 10.65 1.53
N ASP A 273 25.75 10.76 1.01
CA ASP A 273 26.91 11.33 1.69
C ASP A 273 27.05 12.85 1.53
N ARG A 274 26.59 13.40 0.40
CA ARG A 274 26.82 14.81 0.00
C ARG A 274 25.55 15.56 -0.43
N GLY A 275 24.39 14.91 -0.43
CA GLY A 275 23.08 15.52 -0.71
C GLY A 275 22.82 15.81 -2.19
N LEU A 276 21.60 16.31 -2.46
CA LEU A 276 21.10 16.54 -3.82
C LEU A 276 21.98 17.46 -4.67
N GLY A 277 22.49 18.57 -4.12
CA GLY A 277 23.30 19.53 -4.87
C GLY A 277 24.55 18.93 -5.51
N ALA A 278 25.31 18.14 -4.73
CA ALA A 278 26.51 17.46 -5.21
C ALA A 278 26.17 16.39 -6.27
N ALA A 279 25.07 15.68 -6.08
CA ALA A 279 24.61 14.65 -7.02
C ALA A 279 24.20 15.25 -8.38
N LEU A 280 23.45 16.35 -8.38
CA LEU A 280 23.02 17.04 -9.60
C LEU A 280 24.19 17.71 -10.34
N SER A 281 25.14 18.29 -9.60
CA SER A 281 26.38 18.83 -10.19
C SER A 281 27.18 17.75 -10.92
N SER A 282 27.21 16.54 -10.35
CA SER A 282 27.87 15.38 -10.96
C SER A 282 27.15 14.90 -12.23
N LEU A 283 25.81 14.93 -12.25
CA LEU A 283 25.03 14.63 -13.45
C LEU A 283 25.24 15.67 -14.56
N ALA A 284 25.22 16.96 -14.21
CA ALA A 284 25.46 18.06 -15.13
C ALA A 284 26.81 17.94 -15.83
N ALA A 285 27.86 17.56 -15.10
CA ALA A 285 29.21 17.35 -15.65
C ALA A 285 29.32 16.18 -16.65
N ARG A 286 28.35 15.23 -16.66
CA ARG A 286 28.32 14.08 -17.57
C ARG A 286 27.42 14.28 -18.79
N CYS A 287 26.64 15.35 -18.82
CA CYS A 287 25.75 15.62 -19.95
C CYS A 287 26.56 15.94 -21.22
N THR A 288 26.05 15.55 -22.39
CA THR A 288 26.72 15.81 -23.67
C THR A 288 26.70 17.28 -24.07
N VAL A 289 25.80 18.08 -23.48
CA VAL A 289 25.74 19.53 -23.64
C VAL A 289 26.19 20.22 -22.35
N PRO A 290 26.78 21.43 -22.42
CA PRO A 290 27.07 22.24 -21.23
C PRO A 290 25.80 22.50 -20.41
N VAL A 291 25.79 22.04 -19.15
CA VAL A 291 24.68 22.22 -18.20
C VAL A 291 25.10 23.12 -17.05
N ARG A 292 24.30 24.16 -16.77
CA ARG A 292 24.40 24.94 -15.53
C ARG A 292 23.47 24.33 -14.47
N ALA A 293 24.01 23.89 -13.34
CA ALA A 293 23.22 23.40 -12.22
C ALA A 293 23.23 24.41 -11.07
N THR A 294 22.05 24.88 -10.67
CA THR A 294 21.82 25.78 -9.54
C THR A 294 20.95 25.06 -8.51
N VAL A 295 21.40 24.95 -7.27
CA VAL A 295 20.65 24.26 -6.20
C VAL A 295 20.62 25.13 -4.96
N GLU A 296 19.44 25.65 -4.64
CA GLU A 296 19.17 26.58 -3.54
C GLU A 296 18.18 25.96 -2.55
N LEU A 297 18.72 25.15 -1.64
CA LEU A 297 17.95 24.44 -0.63
C LEU A 297 18.45 24.82 0.77
N PRO A 298 17.66 25.56 1.58
CA PRO A 298 18.07 25.99 2.92
C PRO A 298 18.16 24.81 3.91
N GLU A 299 17.39 23.76 3.67
CA GLU A 299 17.37 22.52 4.45
C GLU A 299 17.38 21.32 3.52
N ARG A 300 17.91 20.19 4.01
CA ARG A 300 17.96 18.95 3.26
C ARG A 300 16.53 18.37 3.11
N PRO A 301 16.05 18.09 1.88
CA PRO A 301 14.76 17.45 1.68
C PRO A 301 14.74 16.02 2.26
N ALA A 302 13.55 15.47 2.43
CA ALA A 302 13.40 14.06 2.79
C ALA A 302 14.07 13.16 1.72
N ALA A 303 14.67 12.05 2.15
CA ALA A 303 15.44 11.17 1.27
C ALA A 303 14.65 10.66 0.05
N ALA A 304 13.34 10.42 0.21
CA ALA A 304 12.45 10.04 -0.89
C ALA A 304 12.34 11.15 -1.96
N ILE A 305 12.23 12.41 -1.53
CA ILE A 305 12.14 13.58 -2.42
C ILE A 305 13.49 13.84 -3.10
N GLU A 306 14.60 13.68 -2.38
CA GLU A 306 15.95 13.76 -2.98
C GLU A 306 16.13 12.71 -4.09
N GLY A 307 15.68 11.47 -3.83
CA GLY A 307 15.74 10.39 -4.81
C GLY A 307 14.93 10.71 -6.06
N ILE A 308 13.66 11.12 -5.89
CA ILE A 308 12.77 11.46 -7.02
C ILE A 308 13.35 12.63 -7.83
N ALA A 309 13.79 13.71 -7.18
CA ALA A 309 14.41 14.84 -7.88
C ALA A 309 15.65 14.42 -8.68
N TYR A 310 16.52 13.60 -8.09
CA TYR A 310 17.70 13.08 -8.77
C TYR A 310 17.34 12.27 -10.03
N PHE A 311 16.39 11.34 -9.93
CA PHE A 311 15.98 10.50 -11.06
C PHE A 311 15.32 11.33 -12.16
N THR A 312 14.43 12.26 -11.79
CA THR A 312 13.79 13.17 -12.74
C THR A 312 14.83 13.98 -13.52
N VAL A 313 15.83 14.57 -12.85
CA VAL A 313 16.91 15.29 -13.53
C VAL A 313 17.74 14.37 -14.43
N SER A 314 18.10 13.17 -13.94
CA SER A 314 18.87 12.21 -14.74
C SER A 314 18.16 11.84 -16.05
N GLU A 315 16.88 11.50 -15.99
CA GLU A 315 16.08 11.17 -17.17
C GLU A 315 15.92 12.36 -18.12
N LEU A 316 15.68 13.56 -17.59
CA LEU A 316 15.56 14.78 -18.40
C LEU A 316 16.89 15.12 -19.10
N LEU A 317 18.02 15.00 -18.41
CA LEU A 317 19.35 15.20 -19.02
C LEU A 317 19.70 14.12 -20.05
N GLN A 318 19.25 12.88 -19.86
CA GLN A 318 19.37 11.83 -20.88
C GLN A 318 18.53 12.16 -22.12
N ASN A 319 17.30 12.64 -21.94
CA ASN A 319 16.44 13.09 -23.04
C ASN A 319 17.07 14.25 -23.80
N ILE A 320 17.66 15.22 -23.09
CA ILE A 320 18.42 16.30 -23.71
C ILE A 320 19.56 15.73 -24.55
N SER A 321 20.34 14.80 -24.00
CA SER A 321 21.49 14.21 -24.68
C SER A 321 21.10 13.41 -25.94
N LYS A 322 19.94 12.75 -25.94
CA LYS A 322 19.47 11.88 -27.02
C LYS A 322 18.63 12.61 -28.09
N HIS A 323 17.86 13.63 -27.69
CA HIS A 323 16.76 14.14 -28.51
C HIS A 323 16.79 15.65 -28.78
N SER A 324 17.36 16.47 -27.89
CA SER A 324 17.17 17.94 -27.96
C SER A 324 17.90 18.63 -29.12
N ARG A 325 19.10 18.14 -29.49
CA ARG A 325 20.10 18.91 -30.27
C ARG A 325 20.36 20.32 -29.71
N ALA A 326 20.25 20.48 -28.39
CA ALA A 326 20.55 21.70 -27.67
C ALA A 326 22.05 22.02 -27.71
N ARG A 327 22.39 23.29 -27.49
CA ARG A 327 23.76 23.78 -27.26
C ARG A 327 24.04 24.01 -25.79
N THR A 328 23.01 24.30 -25.00
CA THR A 328 23.11 24.57 -23.57
C THR A 328 21.85 24.09 -22.86
N ALA A 329 21.99 23.74 -21.58
CA ALA A 329 20.86 23.46 -20.70
C ALA A 329 21.09 24.00 -19.29
N SER A 330 20.01 24.14 -18.53
CA SER A 330 20.03 24.49 -17.11
C SER A 330 19.20 23.53 -16.27
N VAL A 331 19.63 23.36 -15.03
CA VAL A 331 18.92 22.63 -13.98
C VAL A 331 18.87 23.57 -12.77
N ASP A 332 17.68 23.99 -12.39
CA ASP A 332 17.46 24.85 -11.24
C ASP A 332 16.59 24.12 -10.22
N VAL A 333 17.06 24.05 -8.98
CA VAL A 333 16.33 23.43 -7.86
C VAL A 333 16.25 24.41 -6.72
N TRP A 334 15.04 24.71 -6.26
CA TRP A 334 14.84 25.61 -5.13
C TRP A 334 13.65 25.18 -4.28
N ARG A 335 13.58 25.71 -3.07
CA ARG A 335 12.42 25.51 -2.18
C ARG A 335 11.49 26.72 -2.25
N SER A 336 10.19 26.47 -2.40
CA SER A 336 9.15 27.49 -2.25
C SER A 336 8.10 26.98 -1.26
N GLY A 337 8.08 27.56 -0.05
CA GLY A 337 7.22 27.10 1.04
C GLY A 337 7.53 25.65 1.45
N ASP A 338 6.53 24.77 1.35
CA ASP A 338 6.60 23.35 1.64
C ASP A 338 6.96 22.48 0.42
N ARG A 339 7.16 23.08 -0.75
CA ARG A 339 7.43 22.37 -2.01
C ARG A 339 8.87 22.53 -2.47
N LEU A 340 9.41 21.46 -3.04
CA LEU A 340 10.65 21.50 -3.83
C LEU A 340 10.26 21.71 -5.28
N LEU A 341 10.83 22.75 -5.89
CA LEU A 341 10.64 23.06 -7.30
C LEU A 341 11.91 22.66 -8.04
N LEU A 342 11.72 21.99 -9.17
CA LEU A 342 12.77 21.58 -10.08
C LEU A 342 12.41 22.15 -11.46
N ARG A 343 13.38 22.76 -12.14
CA ARG A 343 13.23 23.20 -13.51
C ARG A 343 14.42 22.70 -14.33
N VAL A 344 14.13 22.03 -15.45
CA VAL A 344 15.14 21.65 -16.43
C VAL A 344 14.78 22.29 -17.76
N GLU A 345 15.72 23.03 -18.34
CA GLU A 345 15.51 23.75 -19.59
C GLU A 345 16.66 23.49 -20.57
N ASP A 346 16.34 23.32 -21.86
CA ASP A 346 17.31 23.22 -22.94
C ASP A 346 16.94 24.12 -24.13
N ASP A 347 17.96 24.66 -24.82
CA ASP A 347 17.79 25.49 -26.02
C ASP A 347 17.67 24.66 -27.32
N GLY A 348 17.24 23.40 -27.19
CA GLY A 348 17.08 22.46 -28.29
C GLY A 348 15.83 22.74 -29.13
N ARG A 349 15.49 21.76 -29.98
CA ARG A 349 14.46 21.93 -31.02
C ARG A 349 13.01 21.75 -30.54
N GLY A 350 12.82 21.48 -29.25
CA GLY A 350 11.50 21.21 -28.67
C GLY A 350 10.78 20.00 -29.28
N GLY A 351 9.47 19.93 -29.10
CA GLY A 351 8.61 18.83 -29.58
C GLY A 351 8.45 17.65 -28.64
N ALA A 352 8.87 17.77 -27.38
CA ALA A 352 8.60 16.76 -26.36
C ALA A 352 7.11 16.73 -26.01
N ARG A 353 6.52 15.53 -25.92
CA ARG A 353 5.12 15.35 -25.53
C ARG A 353 4.99 14.28 -24.45
N LEU A 354 4.02 14.48 -23.55
CA LEU A 354 3.72 13.55 -22.46
C LEU A 354 2.96 12.29 -22.94
N ASP A 355 2.23 12.39 -24.04
CA ASP A 355 1.34 11.36 -24.58
C ASP A 355 1.99 10.43 -25.62
N GLY A 356 3.14 10.82 -26.17
CA GLY A 356 3.79 10.14 -27.31
C GLY A 356 5.03 9.30 -27.00
N GLY A 357 5.49 9.25 -25.74
CA GLY A 357 6.73 8.56 -25.36
C GLY A 357 6.69 7.96 -23.96
N SER A 358 7.28 6.77 -23.78
CA SER A 358 7.24 6.02 -22.51
C SER A 358 8.04 6.67 -21.37
N GLY A 359 9.04 7.51 -21.68
CA GLY A 359 9.92 8.13 -20.68
C GLY A 359 9.22 9.22 -19.86
N LEU A 360 8.68 10.25 -20.52
CA LEU A 360 8.07 11.40 -19.83
C LEU A 360 6.73 11.07 -19.16
N ALA A 361 5.94 10.15 -19.75
CA ALA A 361 4.72 9.63 -19.12
C ALA A 361 5.03 8.92 -17.80
N GLY A 362 6.08 8.09 -17.77
CA GLY A 362 6.50 7.39 -16.55
C GLY A 362 7.03 8.33 -15.46
N LEU A 363 7.66 9.46 -15.84
CA LEU A 363 8.05 10.50 -14.87
C LEU A 363 6.82 11.18 -14.25
N ALA A 364 5.80 11.49 -15.06
CA ALA A 364 4.56 12.11 -14.58
C ALA A 364 3.84 11.20 -13.57
N GLU A 365 3.68 9.91 -13.90
CA GLU A 365 3.04 8.92 -13.02
C GLU A 365 3.79 8.76 -11.68
N ARG A 366 5.13 8.79 -11.73
CA ARG A 366 5.98 8.66 -10.53
C ARG A 366 5.92 9.91 -9.63
N LEU A 367 5.78 11.10 -10.21
CA LEU A 367 5.62 12.34 -9.46
C LEU A 367 4.22 12.45 -8.83
N ASP A 368 3.19 11.98 -9.54
CA ASP A 368 1.81 11.94 -9.04
C ASP A 368 1.68 11.06 -7.78
N ALA A 369 2.45 9.97 -7.70
CA ALA A 369 2.50 9.08 -6.53
C ALA A 369 3.02 9.76 -5.23
N VAL A 370 3.59 10.97 -5.32
CA VAL A 370 4.06 11.76 -4.16
C VAL A 370 3.41 13.15 -4.09
N ASP A 371 2.21 13.30 -4.64
CA ASP A 371 1.48 14.58 -4.76
C ASP A 371 2.30 15.67 -5.51
N GLY A 372 3.21 15.23 -6.38
CA GLY A 372 4.04 16.06 -7.25
C GLY A 372 3.33 16.38 -8.55
N VAL A 373 3.64 17.55 -9.13
CA VAL A 373 3.10 17.99 -10.41
C VAL A 373 4.24 18.03 -11.41
N PHE A 374 4.04 17.44 -12.58
CA PHE A 374 4.99 17.46 -13.67
C PHE A 374 4.39 18.11 -14.92
N THR A 375 5.10 19.09 -15.46
CA THR A 375 4.67 19.88 -16.61
C THR A 375 5.81 20.00 -17.60
N VAL A 376 5.49 19.90 -18.90
CA VAL A 376 6.47 20.03 -19.98
C VAL A 376 5.94 21.02 -21.00
N GLY A 377 6.66 22.12 -21.19
CA GLY A 377 6.46 23.06 -22.29
C GLY A 377 7.55 22.85 -23.34
N SER A 378 7.17 22.36 -24.53
CA SER A 378 8.15 22.07 -25.59
C SER A 378 7.59 22.42 -26.98
N PRO A 379 7.45 23.72 -27.30
CA PRO A 379 7.02 24.16 -28.63
C PRO A 379 7.92 23.58 -29.73
N ALA A 380 7.32 23.23 -30.88
CA ALA A 380 8.08 22.77 -32.03
C ALA A 380 9.01 23.90 -32.53
N GLY A 381 10.32 23.65 -32.53
CA GLY A 381 11.36 24.64 -32.85
C GLY A 381 12.16 25.13 -31.65
N GLY A 382 11.76 24.80 -30.41
CA GLY A 382 12.50 25.09 -29.17
C GLY A 382 11.97 26.29 -28.36
N PRO A 383 12.37 26.47 -27.08
CA PRO A 383 13.11 25.55 -26.19
C PRO A 383 12.22 24.45 -25.58
N THR A 384 12.80 23.54 -24.80
CA THR A 384 12.04 22.64 -23.91
C THR A 384 12.23 23.05 -22.46
N VAL A 385 11.15 23.14 -21.71
CA VAL A 385 11.13 23.40 -20.28
C VAL A 385 10.31 22.32 -19.59
N ALA A 386 10.89 21.66 -18.59
CA ALA A 386 10.21 20.72 -17.71
C ALA A 386 10.24 21.26 -16.28
N THR A 387 9.08 21.27 -15.62
CA THR A 387 8.88 21.77 -14.24
C THR A 387 8.04 20.83 -13.39
#